data_AF-A0A016WDW8-F1
#
_entry.id   AF-A0A016WDW8-F1
#
_cell.length_a   1.000
_cell.length_b   1.000
_cell.length_c   1.000
_cell.angle_alpha   90.00
_cell.angle_beta   90.00
_cell.angle_gamma   90.00
#
_symmetry.space_group_name_H-M   'P 1'
#
loop_
_entity.id
_entity.type
_entity.pdbx_description
1 polymer ?
#
loop_
_entity_poly.entity_id
_entity_poly.type
_entity_poly.pdbx_seq_one_letter_code
_entity_poly.pdbx_strand_id
1 'polypeptide(L)'
;MSDAMALKARLLGNLSKFLAPSASVDAVDVLHDVFNLSTHCRVFYKEPKSLFAPEEQQKLRDDLSKALPKFNVSLIEHLGLLGLESATTFRRTRSGLQFLKDDFITGDKELEQKFDELMDGGGVTKIEVSLDDWKGDRAEWDMGDDPEDLRGVPESHDWWAEAERGDSWGRFGAPVDRSVPASS
;
A
#
# COMPACT_ATOMS: atom_id res chain seq x y z
N MET A 1 -18.85 3.89 9.32
CA MET A 1 -17.81 4.22 10.33
C MET A 1 -17.05 2.99 10.86
N SER A 2 -17.50 1.74 10.60
CA SER A 2 -16.83 0.50 11.07
C SER A 2 -15.54 0.14 10.31
N ASP A 3 -15.44 0.50 9.03
CA ASP A 3 -14.46 -0.16 8.15
C ASP A 3 -13.05 0.42 8.26
N ALA A 4 -12.91 1.74 8.36
CA ALA A 4 -11.60 2.38 8.54
C ALA A 4 -10.93 1.99 9.87
N MET A 5 -11.70 1.86 10.95
CA MET A 5 -11.18 1.44 12.25
C MET A 5 -10.74 -0.03 12.25
N ALA A 6 -11.46 -0.89 11.51
CA ALA A 6 -11.07 -2.27 11.31
C ALA A 6 -9.77 -2.39 10.49
N LEU A 7 -9.63 -1.60 9.42
CA LEU A 7 -8.40 -1.52 8.61
C LEU A 7 -7.21 -1.00 9.42
N LYS A 8 -7.43 0.05 10.24
CA LYS A 8 -6.42 0.55 11.18
C LYS A 8 -5.95 -0.54 12.15
N ALA A 9 -6.90 -1.23 12.79
CA ALA A 9 -6.58 -2.28 13.75
C ALA A 9 -5.83 -3.45 13.08
N ARG A 10 -6.20 -3.79 11.84
CA ARG A 10 -5.52 -4.81 11.05
C ARG A 10 -4.08 -4.42 10.75
N LEU A 11 -3.84 -3.20 10.26
CA LEU A 11 -2.49 -2.68 10.00
C LEU A 11 -1.60 -2.76 11.24
N LEU A 12 -2.09 -2.24 12.39
CA LEU A 12 -1.33 -2.29 13.64
C LEU A 12 -1.06 -3.73 14.11
N GLY A 13 -2.04 -4.62 13.94
CA GLY A 13 -1.93 -6.03 14.31
C GLY A 13 -0.94 -6.79 13.43
N ASN A 14 -1.01 -6.61 12.12
CA ASN A 14 -0.13 -7.28 11.15
C ASN A 14 1.30 -6.76 11.23
N LEU A 15 1.50 -5.45 11.43
CA LEU A 15 2.83 -4.91 11.71
C LEU A 15 3.45 -5.48 13.00
N SER A 16 2.65 -5.64 14.05
CA SER A 16 3.11 -6.29 15.29
C SER A 16 3.46 -7.77 15.08
N LYS A 17 2.69 -8.51 14.28
CA LYS A 17 2.98 -9.91 13.93
C LYS A 17 4.22 -10.06 13.07
N PHE A 18 4.43 -9.15 12.11
CA PHE A 18 5.62 -9.11 11.25
C PHE A 18 6.91 -8.94 12.09
N LEU A 19 6.84 -8.16 13.16
CA LEU A 19 7.98 -7.94 14.06
C LEU A 19 8.21 -9.06 15.07
N ALA A 20 7.28 -10.02 15.21
CA ALA A 20 7.40 -11.12 16.15
C ALA A 20 8.50 -12.13 15.72
N PRO A 21 9.14 -12.84 16.67
CA PRO A 21 10.21 -13.80 16.36
C PRO A 21 9.80 -14.94 15.42
N SER A 22 8.53 -15.32 15.45
CA SER A 22 7.90 -16.30 14.56
C SER A 22 6.83 -15.58 13.73
N ALA A 23 7.29 -14.72 12.82
CA ALA A 23 6.41 -13.93 11.97
C ALA A 23 5.49 -14.86 11.16
N SER A 24 4.18 -14.63 11.26
CA SER A 24 3.15 -15.34 10.51
C SER A 24 2.55 -14.48 9.40
N VAL A 25 3.18 -13.34 9.13
CA VAL A 25 2.74 -12.25 8.25
C VAL A 25 4.02 -11.72 7.60
N ASP A 26 3.95 -11.41 6.31
CA ASP A 26 5.09 -10.89 5.55
C ASP A 26 4.96 -9.38 5.26
N ALA A 27 5.93 -8.80 4.56
CA ALA A 27 5.90 -7.39 4.18
C ALA A 27 4.77 -7.07 3.18
N VAL A 28 4.38 -8.02 2.32
CA VAL A 28 3.30 -7.86 1.34
C VAL A 28 1.97 -7.65 2.06
N ASP A 29 1.69 -8.47 3.08
CA ASP A 29 0.48 -8.34 3.91
C ASP A 29 0.38 -6.94 4.55
N VAL A 30 1.48 -6.45 5.13
CA VAL A 30 1.51 -5.13 5.79
C VAL A 30 1.30 -4.01 4.75
N LEU A 31 1.94 -4.10 3.59
CA LEU A 31 1.81 -3.10 2.53
C LEU A 31 0.42 -3.11 1.90
N HIS A 32 -0.24 -4.27 1.84
CA HIS A 32 -1.64 -4.38 1.40
C HIS A 32 -2.59 -3.75 2.42
N ASP A 33 -2.33 -3.88 3.71
CA ASP A 33 -3.08 -3.18 4.75
C ASP A 33 -2.90 -1.65 4.66
N VAL A 34 -1.67 -1.19 4.40
CA VAL A 34 -1.39 0.23 4.15
C VAL A 34 -2.19 0.72 2.93
N PHE A 35 -2.15 -0.02 1.82
CA PHE A 35 -2.92 0.28 0.63
C PHE A 35 -4.41 0.41 0.96
N ASN A 36 -5.00 -0.61 1.59
CA ASN A 36 -6.43 -0.66 1.91
C ASN A 36 -6.88 0.48 2.80
N LEU A 37 -6.11 0.77 3.86
CA LEU A 37 -6.43 1.86 4.76
C LEU A 37 -6.37 3.20 4.03
N SER A 38 -5.34 3.40 3.21
CA SER A 38 -5.08 4.67 2.54
C SER A 38 -6.11 4.96 1.45
N THR A 39 -6.44 3.97 0.62
CA THR A 39 -7.49 4.10 -0.41
C THR A 39 -8.86 4.33 0.23
N HIS A 40 -9.23 3.52 1.24
CA HIS A 40 -10.49 3.68 1.95
C HIS A 40 -10.60 5.06 2.61
N CYS A 41 -9.51 5.52 3.23
CA CYS A 41 -9.44 6.85 3.78
C CYS A 41 -9.65 7.88 2.69
N ARG A 42 -8.90 7.89 1.59
CA ARG A 42 -9.06 8.91 0.53
C ARG A 42 -10.47 8.98 -0.06
N VAL A 43 -11.19 7.85 -0.13
CA VAL A 43 -12.59 7.82 -0.59
C VAL A 43 -13.56 8.38 0.46
N PHE A 44 -13.44 7.98 1.73
CA PHE A 44 -14.48 8.23 2.75
C PHE A 44 -14.08 9.19 3.88
N TYR A 45 -12.79 9.49 4.02
CA TYR A 45 -12.14 10.32 5.06
C TYR A 45 -11.08 11.24 4.43
N LYS A 46 -10.48 12.22 5.14
CA LYS A 46 -9.44 13.08 4.53
C LYS A 46 -8.05 12.45 4.53
N GLU A 47 -7.54 12.11 5.71
CA GLU A 47 -6.15 11.66 5.88
C GLU A 47 -6.07 10.41 6.76
N PRO A 48 -5.38 9.33 6.33
CA PRO A 48 -5.29 8.08 7.10
C PRO A 48 -4.66 8.27 8.48
N LYS A 49 -3.62 9.11 8.58
CA LYS A 49 -2.87 9.36 9.82
C LYS A 49 -3.75 9.94 10.94
N SER A 50 -4.78 10.70 10.59
CA SER A 50 -5.73 11.29 11.56
C SER A 50 -6.60 10.26 12.30
N LEU A 51 -6.64 9.00 11.84
CA LEU A 51 -7.39 7.92 12.49
C LEU A 51 -6.68 7.34 13.72
N PHE A 52 -5.40 7.65 13.89
CA PHE A 52 -4.55 7.12 14.94
C PHE A 52 -4.49 8.12 16.10
N ALA A 53 -4.74 7.63 17.31
CA ALA A 53 -4.47 8.39 18.53
C ALA A 53 -2.96 8.68 18.64
N PRO A 54 -2.54 9.72 19.37
CA PRO A 54 -1.12 10.08 19.48
C PRO A 54 -0.22 8.91 19.91
N GLU A 55 -0.68 8.08 20.83
CA GLU A 55 0.04 6.90 21.31
C GLU A 55 0.15 5.81 20.22
N GLU A 56 -0.89 5.65 19.41
CA GLU A 56 -0.89 4.74 18.26
C GLU A 56 0.04 5.24 17.15
N GLN A 57 0.10 6.55 16.92
CA GLN A 57 1.04 7.16 15.96
C GLN A 57 2.49 6.93 16.39
N GLN A 58 2.79 7.14 17.68
CA GLN A 58 4.13 6.87 18.21
C GLN A 58 4.47 5.38 18.10
N LYS A 59 3.54 4.48 18.46
CA LYS A 59 3.74 3.04 18.30
C LYS A 59 3.99 2.67 16.84
N LEU A 60 3.18 3.18 15.91
CA LEU A 60 3.33 2.93 14.48
C LEU A 60 4.70 3.39 13.99
N ARG A 61 5.14 4.58 14.40
CA ARG A 61 6.48 5.12 14.09
C ARG A 61 7.58 4.16 14.58
N ASP A 62 7.52 3.74 15.84
CA ASP A 62 8.53 2.87 16.44
C ASP A 62 8.57 1.48 15.82
N ASP A 63 7.41 0.94 15.44
CA ASP A 63 7.28 -0.35 14.77
C ASP A 63 7.79 -0.25 13.32
N LEU A 64 7.45 0.81 12.59
CA LEU A 64 7.99 1.07 11.23
C LEU A 64 9.51 1.21 11.24
N SER A 65 10.06 1.92 12.24
CA SER A 65 11.50 2.10 12.43
C SER A 65 12.26 0.77 12.54
N LYS A 66 11.60 -0.29 13.03
CA LYS A 66 12.13 -1.66 13.14
C LYS A 66 11.78 -2.54 11.94
N ALA A 67 10.65 -2.27 11.29
CA ALA A 67 10.10 -3.08 10.22
C ALA A 67 10.73 -2.77 8.86
N LEU A 68 10.96 -1.49 8.53
CA LEU A 68 11.50 -1.07 7.22
C LEU A 68 12.79 -1.82 6.83
N PRO A 69 13.81 -1.98 7.71
CA PRO A 69 15.01 -2.74 7.35
C PRO A 69 14.75 -4.22 7.05
N LYS A 70 13.67 -4.79 7.60
CA LYS A 70 13.27 -6.19 7.41
C LYS A 70 12.38 -6.38 6.18
N PHE A 71 11.72 -5.32 5.71
CA PHE A 71 10.84 -5.40 4.54
C PHE A 71 11.60 -5.87 3.31
N ASN A 72 12.81 -5.37 3.07
CA ASN A 72 13.58 -5.77 1.89
C ASN A 72 13.82 -7.30 1.84
N VAL A 73 14.25 -7.90 2.96
CA VAL A 73 14.46 -9.35 3.05
C VAL A 73 13.15 -10.10 2.82
N SER A 74 12.08 -9.69 3.49
CA SER A 74 10.77 -10.32 3.36
C SER A 74 10.22 -10.23 1.94
N LEU A 75 10.36 -9.09 1.26
CA LEU A 75 9.95 -8.90 -0.14
C LEU A 75 10.74 -9.80 -1.08
N ILE A 76 12.05 -9.92 -0.92
CA ILE A 76 12.89 -10.82 -1.73
C ILE A 76 12.45 -12.27 -1.55
N GLU A 77 12.22 -12.70 -0.31
CA GLU A 77 11.81 -14.07 0.00
C GLU A 77 10.41 -14.39 -0.55
N HIS A 78 9.42 -13.53 -0.29
CA HIS A 78 8.01 -13.88 -0.52
C HIS A 78 7.57 -13.61 -1.97
N LEU A 79 8.08 -12.54 -2.60
CA LEU A 79 7.86 -12.31 -4.03
C LEU A 79 8.76 -13.20 -4.90
N GLY A 80 9.80 -13.81 -4.32
CA GLY A 80 10.72 -14.71 -5.02
C GLY A 80 10.27 -16.18 -5.08
N LEU A 81 9.53 -16.67 -4.09
CA LEU A 81 9.44 -18.12 -3.85
C LEU A 81 8.08 -18.78 -4.12
N LEU A 82 7.01 -18.04 -4.44
CA LEU A 82 5.66 -18.61 -4.27
C LEU A 82 4.67 -18.47 -5.43
N GLY A 83 5.09 -18.07 -6.64
CA GLY A 83 4.13 -17.95 -7.75
C GLY A 83 2.96 -16.99 -7.44
N LEU A 84 3.15 -16.10 -6.46
CA LEU A 84 2.32 -14.94 -6.13
C LEU A 84 2.62 -13.76 -7.05
N GLU A 85 3.26 -14.03 -8.19
CA GLU A 85 3.61 -13.08 -9.24
C GLU A 85 2.35 -12.74 -10.04
N SER A 86 1.44 -12.04 -9.37
CA SER A 86 0.26 -11.45 -9.97
C SER A 86 0.51 -9.97 -10.15
N ALA A 87 0.16 -9.42 -11.32
CA ALA A 87 0.33 -8.00 -11.59
C ALA A 87 -0.42 -7.15 -10.56
N THR A 88 -1.62 -7.58 -10.15
CA THR A 88 -2.41 -6.95 -9.09
C THR A 88 -1.66 -6.91 -7.76
N THR A 89 -1.04 -8.03 -7.36
CA THR A 89 -0.26 -8.14 -6.13
C THR A 89 0.92 -7.17 -6.13
N PHE A 90 1.66 -7.09 -7.24
CA PHE A 90 2.79 -6.17 -7.38
C PHE A 90 2.33 -4.71 -7.38
N ARG A 91 1.27 -4.37 -8.12
CA ARG A 91 0.70 -3.01 -8.18
C ARG A 91 0.23 -2.54 -6.81
N ARG A 92 -0.46 -3.41 -6.07
CA ARG A 92 -0.92 -3.15 -4.71
C ARG A 92 0.25 -2.99 -3.74
N THR A 93 1.26 -3.86 -3.82
CA THR A 93 2.45 -3.78 -2.96
C THR A 93 3.23 -2.49 -3.22
N ARG A 94 3.44 -2.14 -4.50
CA ARG A 94 4.13 -0.88 -4.90
C ARG A 94 3.34 0.37 -4.50
N SER A 95 2.02 0.32 -4.62
CA SER A 95 1.13 1.39 -4.13
C SER A 95 1.14 1.49 -2.62
N GLY A 96 1.17 0.36 -1.91
CA GLY A 96 1.32 0.30 -0.47
C GLY A 96 2.62 0.96 0.01
N LEU A 97 3.74 0.76 -0.70
CA LEU A 97 5.00 1.46 -0.42
C LEU A 97 4.87 2.97 -0.60
N GLN A 98 4.26 3.42 -1.70
CA GLN A 98 4.08 4.86 -1.94
C GLN A 98 3.13 5.49 -0.91
N PHE A 99 2.01 4.84 -0.58
CA PHE A 99 1.15 5.30 0.51
C PHE A 99 1.85 5.29 1.87
N LEU A 100 2.71 4.31 2.14
CA LEU A 100 3.50 4.27 3.36
C LEU A 100 4.38 5.54 3.47
N LYS A 101 5.02 5.93 2.36
CA LYS A 101 5.79 7.17 2.27
C LYS A 101 4.91 8.41 2.47
N ASP A 102 3.85 8.52 1.69
CA ASP A 102 3.02 9.72 1.61
C ASP A 102 2.22 9.96 2.90
N ASP A 103 1.61 8.91 3.45
CA ASP A 103 0.62 9.04 4.52
C ASP A 103 1.21 8.86 5.93
N PHE A 104 2.35 8.17 6.08
CA PHE A 104 2.90 7.83 7.40
C PHE A 104 4.30 8.36 7.66
N ILE A 105 5.17 8.36 6.65
CA ILE A 105 6.61 8.64 6.80
C ILE A 105 6.98 10.09 6.52
N THR A 106 6.36 10.73 5.52
CA THR A 106 6.69 12.11 5.12
C THR A 106 6.67 13.07 6.32
N GLY A 107 7.76 13.80 6.50
CA GLY A 107 7.98 14.69 7.64
C GLY A 107 8.77 14.08 8.80
N ASP A 108 9.02 12.77 8.79
CA ASP A 108 9.90 12.09 9.76
C ASP A 108 11.24 11.71 9.10
N LYS A 109 12.29 12.48 9.38
CA LYS A 109 13.59 12.34 8.70
C LYS A 109 14.25 10.99 8.92
N GLU A 110 14.04 10.36 10.07
CA GLU A 110 14.64 9.05 10.37
C GLU A 110 13.94 7.94 9.58
N LEU A 111 12.60 7.98 9.53
CA LEU A 111 11.84 7.02 8.73
C LEU A 111 12.03 7.24 7.23
N GLU A 112 12.14 8.50 6.78
CA GLU A 112 12.45 8.84 5.38
C GLU A 112 13.76 8.19 4.95
N GLN A 113 14.83 8.34 5.74
CA GLN A 113 16.12 7.70 5.43
C GLN A 113 15.99 6.17 5.32
N LYS A 114 15.35 5.51 6.29
CA LYS A 114 15.16 4.05 6.27
C LYS A 114 14.29 3.58 5.12
N PHE A 115 13.32 4.40 4.72
CA PHE A 115 12.47 4.11 3.57
C PHE A 115 13.25 4.24 2.27
N ASP A 116 14.09 5.27 2.13
CA ASP A 116 14.92 5.43 0.95
C ASP A 116 15.94 4.27 0.83
N GLU A 117 16.53 3.81 1.95
CA GLU A 117 17.35 2.59 2.00
C GLU A 117 16.59 1.32 1.58
N LEU A 118 15.29 1.22 1.92
CA LEU A 118 14.42 0.13 1.46
C LEU A 118 14.15 0.21 -0.04
N MET A 119 13.90 1.41 -0.58
CA MET A 119 13.63 1.63 -2.00
C MET A 119 14.85 1.31 -2.88
N ASP A 120 16.06 1.57 -2.38
CA ASP A 120 17.32 1.19 -3.03
C ASP A 120 17.64 -0.32 -2.87
N GLY A 121 16.78 -1.08 -2.18
CA GLY A 121 16.92 -2.51 -1.94
C GLY A 121 16.43 -3.39 -3.10
N GLY A 122 17.06 -4.56 -3.26
CA GLY A 122 16.74 -5.48 -4.35
C GLY A 122 15.30 -6.01 -4.39
N GLY A 123 14.59 -6.04 -3.25
CA GLY A 123 13.19 -6.46 -3.19
C GLY A 123 12.25 -5.50 -3.94
N VAL A 124 12.46 -4.19 -3.79
CA VAL A 124 11.67 -3.17 -4.50
C VAL A 124 12.06 -3.11 -5.96
N THR A 125 13.35 -3.22 -6.29
CA THR A 125 13.81 -3.29 -7.68
C THR A 125 13.15 -4.44 -8.44
N LYS A 126 13.01 -5.63 -7.82
CA LYS A 126 12.28 -6.75 -8.44
C LYS A 126 10.84 -6.38 -8.78
N ILE A 127 10.15 -5.69 -7.86
CA ILE A 127 8.77 -5.23 -8.07
C ILE A 127 8.69 -4.31 -9.29
N GLU A 128 9.59 -3.33 -9.37
CA GLU A 128 9.57 -2.33 -10.44
C GLU A 128 9.87 -2.97 -11.82
N VAL A 129 10.84 -3.87 -11.90
CA VAL A 129 11.15 -4.61 -13.14
C VAL A 129 9.95 -5.44 -13.60
N SER A 130 9.33 -6.22 -12.72
CA SER A 130 8.15 -7.03 -13.08
C SER A 130 6.96 -6.17 -13.52
N LEU A 131 6.75 -5.02 -12.87
CA LEU A 131 5.67 -4.10 -13.25
C LEU A 131 5.90 -3.45 -14.62
N ASP A 132 7.15 -3.12 -14.95
CA ASP A 132 7.51 -2.61 -16.28
C ASP A 132 7.30 -3.66 -17.37
N ASP A 133 7.61 -4.94 -17.10
CA ASP A 133 7.36 -6.04 -18.03
C ASP A 133 5.86 -6.23 -18.31
N TRP A 134 5.00 -5.99 -17.32
CA TRP A 134 3.54 -6.07 -17.44
C TRP A 134 2.86 -4.79 -17.95
N LYS A 135 3.65 -3.75 -18.28
CA LYS A 135 3.12 -2.45 -18.68
C LYS A 135 2.53 -2.51 -20.08
N GLY A 136 1.22 -2.74 -20.16
CA GLY A 136 0.44 -2.71 -21.40
C GLY A 136 -0.04 -4.07 -21.91
N ASP A 137 0.31 -5.17 -21.24
CA ASP A 137 -0.26 -6.49 -21.56
C ASP A 137 -1.49 -6.78 -20.70
N ARG A 138 -2.65 -6.80 -21.36
CA ARG A 138 -3.95 -7.11 -20.73
C ARG A 138 -4.08 -8.59 -20.40
N ALA A 139 -3.30 -9.47 -21.02
CA ALA A 139 -3.33 -10.90 -20.78
C ALA A 139 -2.67 -11.28 -19.44
N GLU A 140 -1.77 -10.43 -18.95
CA GLU A 140 -1.06 -10.56 -17.66
C GLU A 140 -1.87 -9.99 -16.50
N TRP A 141 -3.11 -9.55 -16.77
CA TRP A 141 -4.05 -9.16 -15.72
C TRP A 141 -4.63 -10.43 -15.10
N ASP A 142 -4.90 -10.40 -13.80
CA ASP A 142 -5.65 -11.46 -13.13
C ASP A 142 -7.10 -11.44 -13.65
N MET A 143 -7.34 -12.04 -14.82
CA MET A 143 -8.59 -11.98 -15.59
C MET A 143 -9.77 -12.75 -14.94
N GLY A 144 -9.70 -13.03 -13.64
CA GLY A 144 -10.70 -13.80 -12.89
C GLY A 144 -11.23 -13.15 -11.62
N ASP A 145 -10.59 -12.06 -11.13
CA ASP A 145 -10.98 -11.44 -9.86
C ASP A 145 -11.84 -10.18 -10.08
N ASP A 146 -12.74 -9.90 -9.12
CA ASP A 146 -13.49 -8.64 -9.08
C ASP A 146 -12.50 -7.46 -9.11
N PRO A 147 -12.78 -6.38 -9.86
CA PRO A 147 -11.85 -5.25 -9.95
C PRO A 147 -11.57 -4.66 -8.57
N GLU A 148 -10.32 -4.26 -8.31
CA GLU A 148 -9.92 -3.59 -7.07
C GLU A 148 -10.58 -2.18 -7.02
N ASP A 149 -10.94 -1.69 -5.82
CA ASP A 149 -11.46 -0.32 -5.66
C ASP A 149 -10.31 0.70 -5.66
N LEU A 150 -10.08 1.32 -6.82
CA LEU A 150 -8.98 2.24 -7.09
C LEU A 150 -9.40 3.71 -6.95
N ARG A 151 -10.61 4.02 -6.49
CA ARG A 151 -11.09 5.41 -6.36
C ARG A 151 -10.25 6.27 -5.43
N GLY A 152 -9.59 5.63 -4.45
CA GLY A 152 -8.67 6.27 -3.51
C GLY A 152 -7.22 6.33 -3.99
N VAL A 153 -6.89 5.76 -5.16
CA VAL A 153 -5.51 5.70 -5.69
C VAL A 153 -5.24 6.90 -6.58
N PRO A 154 -4.33 7.82 -6.20
CA PRO A 154 -4.05 9.00 -7.00
C PRO A 154 -3.33 8.65 -8.32
N GLU A 155 -3.31 9.58 -9.26
CA GLU A 155 -2.62 9.43 -10.55
C GLU A 155 -1.10 9.26 -10.39
N SER A 156 -0.52 9.79 -9.31
CA SER A 156 0.91 9.62 -8.98
C SER A 156 1.32 8.18 -8.67
N HIS A 157 0.36 7.26 -8.49
CA HIS A 157 0.58 5.82 -8.41
C HIS A 157 0.35 5.23 -9.81
N ASP A 158 1.23 5.52 -10.76
CA ASP A 158 1.06 5.26 -12.20
C ASP A 158 1.32 3.80 -12.60
N TRP A 159 1.50 2.90 -11.63
CA TRP A 159 1.65 1.46 -11.81
C TRP A 159 0.35 0.73 -12.18
N TRP A 160 -0.80 1.38 -11.98
CA TRP A 160 -2.12 0.84 -12.36
C TRP A 160 -2.47 1.21 -13.80
N ALA A 161 -2.86 0.23 -14.61
CA ALA A 161 -3.23 0.46 -16.00
C ALA A 161 -4.52 1.27 -16.11
N GLU A 162 -4.65 2.10 -17.15
CA GLU A 162 -5.85 2.92 -17.39
C GLU A 162 -7.12 2.09 -17.45
N ALA A 163 -7.07 0.91 -18.07
CA ALA A 163 -8.26 0.08 -18.19
C ALA A 163 -8.59 -0.66 -16.87
N GLU A 164 -7.64 -0.92 -15.96
CA GLU A 164 -7.96 -1.37 -14.58
C GLU A 164 -8.66 -0.25 -13.80
N ARG A 165 -8.17 0.99 -13.95
CA ARG A 165 -8.84 2.18 -13.39
C ARG A 165 -10.24 2.33 -13.98
N GLY A 166 -10.40 2.12 -15.28
CA GLY A 166 -11.69 2.11 -15.97
C GLY A 166 -12.65 1.05 -15.44
N ASP A 167 -12.19 -0.19 -15.28
CA ASP A 167 -12.98 -1.31 -14.76
C ASP A 167 -13.39 -1.04 -13.29
N SER A 168 -12.46 -0.53 -12.48
CA SER A 168 -12.73 -0.08 -11.11
C SER A 168 -13.79 1.02 -11.06
N TRP A 169 -13.66 2.06 -11.88
CA TRP A 169 -14.63 3.16 -11.91
C TRP A 169 -16.00 2.73 -12.44
N GLY A 170 -16.03 1.79 -13.39
CA GLY A 170 -17.28 1.18 -13.84
C GLY A 170 -18.01 0.45 -12.72
N ARG A 171 -17.27 -0.20 -11.81
CA ARG A 171 -17.84 -0.96 -10.69
C ARG A 171 -18.22 -0.11 -9.48
N PHE A 172 -17.36 0.83 -9.10
CA PHE A 172 -17.45 1.57 -7.82
C PHE A 172 -17.74 3.07 -8.00
N GLY A 173 -17.75 3.57 -9.23
CA GLY A 173 -17.87 4.99 -9.57
C GLY A 173 -16.52 5.70 -9.76
N ALA A 174 -16.54 6.91 -10.32
CA ALA A 174 -15.34 7.73 -10.52
C ALA A 174 -14.69 8.18 -9.19
N PRO A 175 -13.39 8.55 -9.20
CA PRO A 175 -12.73 9.15 -8.04
C PRO A 175 -13.49 10.40 -7.56
N VAL A 176 -13.58 10.59 -6.25
CA VAL A 176 -14.21 11.79 -5.70
C VAL A 176 -13.23 12.95 -5.85
N ASP A 177 -13.51 13.86 -6.78
CA ASP A 177 -12.72 15.08 -6.93
C ASP A 177 -12.97 16.00 -5.73
N ARG A 178 -12.01 16.00 -4.79
CA ARG A 178 -12.08 16.82 -3.57
C ARG A 178 -11.37 18.16 -3.69
N SER A 179 -10.98 18.54 -4.91
CA SER A 179 -10.34 19.83 -5.18
C SER A 179 -11.33 21.01 -5.16
N VAL A 180 -12.64 20.76 -5.03
CA VAL A 180 -13.65 21.82 -4.92
C VAL A 180 -14.08 21.99 -3.46
N PRO A 181 -13.74 23.10 -2.77
CA PRO A 181 -14.37 23.39 -1.49
C PRO A 181 -15.87 23.57 -1.73
N ALA A 182 -16.69 22.87 -0.94
CA ALA A 182 -18.13 23.06 -0.91
C ALA A 182 -18.39 24.56 -0.73
N SER A 183 -18.91 25.19 -1.79
CA SER A 183 -19.37 26.57 -1.72
C SER A 183 -20.47 26.60 -0.66
N SER A 184 -20.21 27.35 0.41
CA SER A 184 -21.12 27.55 1.53
C SER A 184 -22.37 28.32 1.10
#